data_AF-A0A091BUS3-F1
#
_entry.id   AF-A0A091BUS3-F1
#
_cell.length_a   1.000
_cell.length_b   1.000
_cell.length_c   1.000
_cell.angle_alpha   90.00
_cell.angle_beta   90.00
_cell.angle_gamma   90.00
#
_symmetry.space_group_name_H-M   'P 1'
#
loop_
_entity.id
_entity.type
_entity.pdbx_description
1 polymer ?
#
loop_
_entity_poly.entity_id
_entity_poly.type
_entity_poly.pdbx_seq_one_letter_code
_entity_poly.pdbx_strand_id
1 'polypeptide(L)'
;MNEPVLPAPPPATRRWLSALLALAVTVPLSMAPLLGNLEIPGFRALLSLFPRGLQDTALPLASLAMALVAVSVQFFSRDRFSGRKLTRAFIVLVAGLFLLLLVLAWRHNQTVVAMKVGPTGETASFVVAAQRSATCPCPAGSGDAECIQRLGLDGSRLPVCWDEREVRGNGFVLLLLYVLLMSGLGALVGLLVMTRTQPRPRARKPRGQ
;
A
#
# COMPACT_ATOMS: atom_id res chain seq x y z
N MET A 1 12.92 49.65 1.08
CA MET A 1 11.60 49.12 0.65
C MET A 1 11.13 48.20 1.76
N ASN A 2 10.07 48.58 2.49
CA ASN A 2 9.53 47.76 3.57
C ASN A 2 8.60 46.72 2.95
N GLU A 3 8.88 45.43 3.15
CA GLU A 3 7.93 44.37 2.79
C GLU A 3 6.66 44.52 3.65
N PRO A 4 5.46 44.51 3.05
CA PRO A 4 4.22 44.57 3.81
C PRO A 4 4.09 43.32 4.69
N VAL A 5 4.15 43.51 6.00
CA VAL A 5 3.92 42.44 6.99
C VAL A 5 2.43 42.10 6.98
N LEU A 6 2.08 41.01 6.31
CA LEU A 6 0.71 40.49 6.30
C LEU A 6 0.33 40.01 7.72
N PRO A 7 -0.86 40.37 8.23
CA PRO A 7 -1.32 39.93 9.55
C PRO A 7 -1.47 38.41 9.59
N ALA A 8 -1.06 37.81 10.71
CA ALA A 8 -1.16 36.37 10.90
C ALA A 8 -2.63 35.93 10.81
N PRO A 9 -2.96 34.88 10.02
CA PRO A 9 -4.34 34.47 9.82
C PRO A 9 -4.97 33.96 11.13
N PRO A 10 -6.31 34.07 11.26
CA PRO A 10 -7.05 33.54 12.40
C PRO A 10 -6.72 32.06 12.64
N PRO A 11 -6.74 31.58 13.89
CA PRO A 11 -6.35 30.20 14.23
C PRO A 11 -7.23 29.15 13.53
N ALA A 12 -8.50 29.47 13.23
CA ALA A 12 -9.39 28.63 12.45
C ALA A 12 -8.92 28.49 10.99
N THR A 13 -8.61 29.61 10.34
CA THR A 13 -8.13 29.66 8.95
C THR A 13 -6.79 28.93 8.82
N ARG A 14 -5.89 29.09 9.79
CA ARG A 14 -4.58 28.41 9.78
C ARG A 14 -4.72 26.89 9.88
N ARG A 15 -5.67 26.39 10.69
CA ARG A 15 -6.00 24.96 10.76
C ARG A 15 -6.58 24.45 9.43
N TRP A 16 -7.50 25.21 8.84
CA TRP A 16 -8.12 24.84 7.58
C TRP A 16 -7.11 24.80 6.43
N LEU A 17 -6.24 25.80 6.33
CA LEU A 17 -5.11 25.82 5.39
C LEU A 17 -4.16 24.64 5.60
N SER A 18 -3.84 24.30 6.85
CA SER A 18 -2.98 23.14 7.13
C SER A 18 -3.64 21.82 6.72
N ALA A 19 -4.96 21.69 6.90
CA ALA A 19 -5.72 20.52 6.46
C ALA A 19 -5.78 20.43 4.93
N LEU A 20 -6.02 21.55 4.24
CA LEU A 20 -5.97 21.60 2.79
C LEU A 20 -4.59 21.27 2.22
N LEU A 21 -3.52 21.81 2.81
CA LEU A 21 -2.15 21.51 2.38
C LEU A 21 -1.82 20.05 2.61
N ALA A 22 -2.22 19.48 3.75
CA ALA A 22 -2.05 18.06 4.02
C ALA A 22 -2.84 17.22 2.99
N LEU A 23 -4.08 17.59 2.69
CA LEU A 23 -4.89 16.94 1.65
C LEU A 23 -4.23 17.05 0.27
N ALA A 24 -3.74 18.24 -0.09
CA ALA A 24 -3.11 18.52 -1.37
C ALA A 24 -1.79 17.79 -1.56
N VAL A 25 -1.06 17.45 -0.50
CA VAL A 25 0.16 16.63 -0.58
C VAL A 25 -0.17 15.14 -0.55
N THR A 26 -1.14 14.73 0.27
CA THR A 26 -1.49 13.31 0.44
C THR A 26 -2.28 12.75 -0.75
N VAL A 27 -3.18 13.52 -1.36
CA VAL A 27 -4.00 13.06 -2.50
C VAL A 27 -3.13 12.70 -3.70
N PRO A 28 -2.22 13.56 -4.22
CA PRO A 28 -1.33 13.19 -5.32
C PRO A 28 -0.41 12.04 -4.97
N LEU A 29 0.09 11.98 -3.74
CA LEU A 29 0.94 10.87 -3.29
C LEU A 29 0.16 9.55 -3.24
N SER A 30 -1.11 9.58 -2.85
CA SER A 30 -2.00 8.40 -2.88
C SER A 30 -2.48 8.04 -4.29
N MET A 31 -2.49 9.01 -5.21
CA MET A 31 -2.72 8.79 -6.64
C MET A 31 -1.44 8.48 -7.42
N ALA A 32 -0.26 8.50 -6.80
CA ALA A 32 1.00 8.12 -7.43
C ALA A 32 0.95 6.73 -8.11
N PRO A 33 0.25 5.72 -7.57
CA PRO A 33 0.04 4.46 -8.25
C PRO A 33 -0.80 4.58 -9.53
N LEU A 34 -1.84 5.44 -9.53
CA LEU A 34 -2.66 5.75 -10.72
C LEU A 34 -1.89 6.54 -11.77
N LEU A 35 -0.95 7.39 -11.33
CA LEU A 35 0.00 8.07 -12.19
C LEU A 35 1.05 7.12 -12.80
N GLY A 36 1.13 5.86 -12.38
CA GLY A 36 1.99 4.87 -13.01
C GLY A 36 1.59 4.52 -14.44
N ASN A 37 0.35 4.81 -14.85
CA ASN A 37 -0.07 4.79 -16.26
C ASN A 37 0.62 5.87 -17.11
N LEU A 38 1.20 6.92 -16.49
CA LEU A 38 2.00 7.94 -17.16
C LEU A 38 3.49 7.55 -17.28
N GLU A 39 3.82 6.25 -17.15
CA GLU A 39 5.15 5.69 -17.41
C GLU A 39 6.30 6.29 -16.57
N ILE A 40 6.04 6.79 -15.36
CA ILE A 40 7.08 7.37 -14.51
C ILE A 40 8.08 6.26 -14.08
N PRO A 41 9.37 6.37 -14.43
CA PRO A 41 10.38 5.34 -14.15
C PRO A 41 10.63 5.24 -12.65
N GLY A 42 10.10 4.18 -12.02
CA GLY A 42 10.17 3.93 -10.58
C GLY A 42 8.89 3.30 -10.04
N PHE A 43 7.74 3.75 -10.51
CA PHE A 43 6.43 3.17 -10.13
C PHE A 43 6.09 1.90 -10.91
N ARG A 44 6.70 1.72 -12.09
CA ARG A 44 6.56 0.48 -12.90
C ARG A 44 6.96 -0.76 -12.12
N ALA A 45 8.03 -0.72 -11.32
CA ALA A 45 8.48 -1.88 -10.56
C ALA A 45 7.49 -2.27 -9.46
N LEU A 46 6.79 -1.28 -8.87
CA LEU A 46 5.73 -1.57 -7.90
C LEU A 46 4.47 -2.10 -8.59
N LEU A 47 4.10 -1.55 -9.74
CA LEU A 47 2.91 -1.98 -10.48
C LEU A 47 3.10 -3.35 -11.15
N SER A 48 4.30 -3.69 -11.60
CA SER A 48 4.59 -4.99 -12.21
C SER A 48 4.50 -6.15 -11.23
N LEU A 49 4.61 -5.87 -9.92
CA LEU A 49 4.32 -6.86 -8.88
C LEU A 49 2.85 -7.25 -8.85
N PHE A 50 1.95 -6.40 -9.35
CA PHE A 50 0.51 -6.67 -9.33
C PHE A 50 0.05 -7.32 -10.64
N PRO A 51 -0.67 -8.43 -10.57
CA PRO A 51 -1.32 -9.02 -11.74
C PRO A 51 -2.33 -8.01 -12.31
N ARG A 52 -2.32 -7.83 -13.64
CA ARG A 52 -3.12 -6.79 -14.33
C ARG A 52 -4.60 -6.82 -13.92
N GLY A 53 -5.18 -8.01 -13.76
CA GLY A 53 -6.59 -8.16 -13.39
C GLY A 53 -6.98 -7.67 -11.98
N LEU A 54 -6.01 -7.51 -11.07
CA LEU A 54 -6.28 -6.93 -9.74
C LEU A 54 -5.99 -5.44 -9.66
N GLN A 55 -5.25 -4.86 -10.61
CA GLN A 55 -4.86 -3.45 -10.53
C GLN A 55 -6.09 -2.51 -10.54
N ASP A 56 -7.09 -2.82 -11.36
CA ASP A 56 -8.30 -1.99 -11.52
C ASP A 56 -9.12 -1.88 -10.22
N THR A 57 -9.07 -2.89 -9.36
CA THR A 57 -9.82 -2.93 -8.09
C THR A 57 -8.95 -2.62 -6.87
N ALA A 58 -7.68 -3.05 -6.90
CA ALA A 58 -6.74 -2.84 -5.79
C ALA A 58 -6.40 -1.37 -5.58
N LEU A 59 -6.19 -0.63 -6.68
CA LEU A 59 -5.77 0.76 -6.61
C LEU A 59 -6.83 1.67 -5.96
N PRO A 60 -8.11 1.65 -6.38
CA PRO A 60 -9.15 2.45 -5.73
C PRO A 60 -9.41 2.01 -4.28
N LEU A 61 -9.35 0.71 -3.99
CA LEU A 61 -9.62 0.21 -2.65
C LEU A 61 -8.52 0.60 -1.67
N ALA A 62 -7.25 0.51 -2.09
CA ALA A 62 -6.11 0.93 -1.29
C ALA A 62 -6.09 2.44 -1.06
N SER A 63 -6.44 3.26 -2.06
CA SER A 63 -6.51 4.72 -1.90
C SER A 63 -7.64 5.11 -0.94
N LEU A 64 -8.81 4.47 -1.03
CA LEU A 64 -9.92 4.67 -0.10
C LEU A 64 -9.55 4.27 1.33
N ALA A 65 -8.86 3.13 1.50
CA ALA A 65 -8.39 2.69 2.80
C ALA A 65 -7.36 3.67 3.40
N MET A 66 -6.41 4.17 2.61
CA MET A 66 -5.49 5.21 3.06
C MET A 66 -6.22 6.51 3.45
N ALA A 67 -7.20 6.95 2.66
CA ALA A 67 -7.99 8.14 2.96
C ALA A 67 -8.74 7.99 4.29
N LEU A 68 -9.34 6.82 4.54
CA LEU A 68 -10.02 6.54 5.81
C LEU A 68 -9.05 6.60 7.01
N VAL A 69 -7.84 6.07 6.85
CA VAL A 69 -6.80 6.16 7.87
C VAL A 69 -6.37 7.61 8.10
N ALA A 70 -6.17 8.39 7.03
CA ALA A 70 -5.80 9.80 7.14
C ALA A 70 -6.86 10.61 7.91
N VAL A 71 -8.14 10.40 7.60
CA VAL A 71 -9.27 11.02 8.31
C VAL A 71 -9.29 10.60 9.78
N SER A 72 -9.09 9.31 10.07
CA SER A 72 -9.04 8.78 11.43
C SER A 72 -7.91 9.42 12.23
N VAL A 73 -6.70 9.48 11.66
CA VAL A 73 -5.54 10.15 12.26
C VAL A 73 -5.86 11.63 12.52
N GLN A 74 -6.45 12.33 11.56
CA GLN A 74 -6.78 13.74 11.73
C GLN A 74 -7.82 13.94 12.85
N PHE A 75 -8.81 13.06 12.96
CA PHE A 75 -9.82 13.09 14.01
C PHE A 75 -9.19 12.87 15.41
N PHE A 76 -8.36 11.83 15.55
CA PHE A 76 -7.71 11.50 16.82
C PHE A 76 -6.59 12.47 17.21
N SER A 77 -6.11 13.33 16.29
CA SER A 77 -5.04 14.30 16.59
C SER A 77 -5.41 15.33 17.67
N ARG A 78 -6.70 15.47 17.98
CA ARG A 78 -7.19 16.37 19.03
C ARG A 78 -6.96 15.82 20.44
N ASP A 79 -6.86 14.50 20.59
CA ASP A 79 -6.68 13.89 21.90
C ASP A 79 -5.23 13.92 22.34
N ARG A 80 -5.00 14.35 23.59
CA ARG A 80 -3.65 14.37 24.17
C ARG A 80 -3.23 12.96 24.57
N PHE A 81 -2.62 12.23 23.65
CA PHE A 81 -1.99 10.96 23.98
C PHE A 81 -0.73 11.16 24.82
N SER A 82 -0.55 10.33 25.84
CA SER A 82 0.73 10.24 26.54
C SER A 82 1.82 9.76 25.58
N GLY A 83 2.97 10.45 25.54
CA GLY A 83 4.08 10.09 24.65
C GLY A 83 4.50 8.62 24.76
N ARG A 84 4.43 8.02 25.96
CA ARG A 84 4.73 6.59 26.16
C ARG A 84 3.77 5.66 25.40
N LYS A 85 2.47 5.99 25.39
CA LYS A 85 1.47 5.21 24.64
C LYS A 85 1.72 5.31 23.14
N LEU A 86 2.10 6.50 22.68
CA LEU A 86 2.34 6.76 21.26
C LEU A 86 3.61 6.06 20.75
N THR A 87 4.69 6.06 21.54
CA THR A 87 5.91 5.28 21.23
C THR A 87 5.61 3.77 21.20
N ARG A 88 4.83 3.25 22.17
CA ARG A 88 4.46 1.83 22.17
C ARG A 88 3.60 1.47 20.96
N ALA A 89 2.61 2.29 20.63
CA ALA A 89 1.78 2.10 19.45
C ALA A 89 2.60 2.12 18.16
N PHE A 90 3.56 3.05 18.04
CA PHE A 90 4.47 3.11 16.90
C PHE A 90 5.30 1.82 16.77
N ILE A 91 5.93 1.34 17.85
CA ILE A 91 6.74 0.11 17.81
C ILE A 91 5.88 -1.09 17.43
N VAL A 92 4.69 -1.23 18.03
CA VAL A 92 3.76 -2.33 17.72
C VAL A 92 3.31 -2.27 16.26
N LEU A 93 3.01 -1.08 15.74
CA LEU A 93 2.61 -0.90 14.35
C LEU A 93 3.74 -1.22 13.38
N VAL A 94 4.98 -0.77 13.65
CA VAL A 94 6.15 -1.10 12.82
C VAL A 94 6.40 -2.61 12.81
N ALA A 95 6.38 -3.26 13.97
CA ALA A 95 6.57 -4.70 14.05
C ALA A 95 5.46 -5.47 13.32
N GLY A 96 4.20 -5.03 13.47
CA GLY A 96 3.06 -5.60 12.76
C GLY A 96 3.15 -5.42 11.24
N LEU A 97 3.54 -4.24 10.77
CA LEU A 97 3.76 -3.95 9.35
C LEU A 97 4.89 -4.78 8.77
N PHE A 98 5.99 -4.95 9.51
CA PHE A 98 7.10 -5.79 9.09
C PHE A 98 6.67 -7.25 8.95
N LEU A 99 5.94 -7.78 9.93
CA LEU A 99 5.40 -9.14 9.86
C LEU A 99 4.39 -9.30 8.71
N LEU A 100 3.53 -8.31 8.50
CA LEU A 100 2.59 -8.29 7.39
C LEU A 100 3.29 -8.27 6.03
N LEU A 101 4.39 -7.51 5.90
CA LEU A 101 5.23 -7.49 4.70
C LEU A 101 5.85 -8.87 4.43
N LEU A 102 6.35 -9.56 5.45
CA LEU A 102 6.87 -10.92 5.31
C LEU A 102 5.79 -11.90 4.86
N VAL A 103 4.59 -11.82 5.44
CA VAL A 103 3.44 -12.65 5.03
C VAL A 103 3.05 -12.35 3.58
N LEU A 104 2.98 -11.08 3.20
CA LEU A 104 2.68 -10.68 1.82
C LEU A 104 3.74 -11.20 0.85
N ALA A 105 5.03 -11.06 1.17
CA ALA A 105 6.13 -11.54 0.34
C ALA A 105 6.10 -13.06 0.20
N TRP A 106 5.85 -13.78 1.29
CA TRP A 106 5.72 -15.24 1.28
C TRP A 106 4.52 -15.69 0.43
N ARG A 107 3.35 -15.06 0.60
CA ARG A 107 2.15 -15.38 -0.19
C ARG A 107 2.33 -15.02 -1.66
N HIS A 108 2.95 -13.87 -1.96
CA HIS A 108 3.24 -13.45 -3.32
C HIS A 108 4.15 -14.47 -4.03
N ASN A 109 5.23 -14.90 -3.37
CA ASN A 109 6.14 -15.89 -3.94
C ASN A 109 5.49 -17.26 -4.20
N GLN A 110 4.45 -17.63 -3.44
CA GLN A 110 3.71 -18.88 -3.64
C GLN A 110 2.61 -18.79 -4.70
N THR A 111 2.04 -17.60 -4.93
CA THR A 111 0.82 -17.44 -5.73
C THR A 111 1.06 -16.70 -7.03
N VAL A 112 2.16 -15.96 -7.15
CA VAL A 112 2.45 -15.13 -8.32
C VAL A 112 3.62 -15.72 -9.08
N VAL A 113 3.36 -16.08 -10.34
CA VAL A 113 4.39 -16.52 -11.28
C VAL A 113 4.65 -15.39 -12.26
N ALA A 114 5.88 -14.88 -12.26
CA ALA A 114 6.34 -13.88 -13.23
C ALA A 114 6.95 -14.57 -14.44
N MET A 115 6.50 -14.22 -15.64
CA MET A 115 7.05 -14.71 -16.90
C MET A 115 7.30 -13.58 -17.88
N LYS A 116 8.28 -13.76 -18.77
CA LYS A 116 8.55 -12.82 -19.86
C LYS A 116 7.63 -13.12 -21.03
N VAL A 117 6.86 -12.12 -21.45
CA VAL A 117 5.88 -12.18 -22.52
C VAL A 117 6.37 -11.34 -23.70
N GLY A 118 6.32 -11.92 -24.89
CA GLY A 118 6.59 -11.24 -26.14
C GLY A 118 8.08 -11.02 -26.47
N PRO A 119 8.37 -10.54 -27.69
CA PRO A 119 9.73 -10.29 -28.16
C PRO A 119 10.40 -9.10 -27.46
N THR A 120 9.60 -8.21 -26.87
CA THR A 120 10.05 -7.05 -26.09
C THR A 120 10.51 -7.42 -24.67
N GLY A 121 10.25 -8.65 -24.22
CA GLY A 121 10.67 -9.13 -22.91
C GLY A 121 9.89 -8.52 -21.74
N GLU A 122 8.67 -8.03 -21.98
CA GLU A 122 7.82 -7.50 -20.93
C GLU A 122 7.52 -8.58 -19.88
N THR A 123 7.62 -8.25 -18.60
CA THR A 123 7.29 -9.20 -17.53
C THR A 123 5.80 -9.08 -17.22
N ALA A 124 5.08 -10.20 -17.34
CA ALA A 124 3.70 -10.33 -16.92
C ALA A 124 3.60 -11.29 -15.74
N SER A 125 2.86 -10.87 -14.73
CA SER A 125 2.67 -11.59 -13.47
C SER A 125 1.26 -12.18 -13.44
N PHE A 126 1.15 -13.49 -13.20
CA PHE A 126 -0.13 -14.20 -13.12
C PHE A 126 -0.33 -14.80 -11.73
N VAL A 127 -1.56 -14.72 -11.23
CA VAL A 127 -1.94 -15.41 -9.99
C VAL A 127 -2.34 -16.83 -10.35
N VAL A 128 -1.70 -17.80 -9.70
CA VAL A 128 -1.98 -19.22 -9.85
C VAL A 128 -2.48 -19.81 -8.53
N ALA A 129 -3.15 -20.96 -8.63
CA ALA A 129 -3.47 -21.77 -7.47
C ALA A 129 -2.22 -22.51 -6.97
N ALA A 130 -2.25 -23.00 -5.73
CA ALA A 130 -1.10 -23.67 -5.12
C ALA A 130 -0.78 -25.01 -5.81
N GLN A 131 -1.77 -25.64 -6.44
CA GLN A 131 -1.62 -26.90 -7.15
C GLN A 131 -2.27 -26.82 -8.53
N ARG A 132 -1.68 -27.55 -9.48
CA ARG A 132 -2.24 -27.74 -10.82
C ARG A 132 -3.30 -28.84 -10.77
N SER A 133 -4.37 -28.66 -11.53
CA SER A 133 -5.36 -29.72 -11.78
C SER A 133 -4.70 -30.90 -12.51
N ALA A 134 -5.12 -32.11 -12.18
CA ALA A 134 -4.67 -33.34 -12.85
C ALA A 134 -5.06 -33.38 -14.34
N THR A 135 -6.04 -32.56 -14.77
CA THR A 135 -6.50 -32.46 -16.16
C THR A 135 -5.69 -31.48 -17.01
N CYS A 136 -4.67 -30.82 -16.44
CA CYS A 136 -3.89 -29.82 -17.17
C CYS A 136 -3.01 -30.50 -18.25
N PRO A 137 -3.00 -30.04 -19.51
CA PRO A 137 -2.24 -30.65 -20.61
C PRO A 137 -0.71 -30.46 -20.50
N CYS A 138 -0.21 -29.93 -19.37
CA CYS A 138 1.21 -29.68 -19.17
C CYS A 138 1.95 -30.93 -18.67
N PRO A 139 3.20 -31.15 -19.10
CA PRO A 139 3.99 -32.31 -18.65
C PRO A 139 4.17 -32.35 -17.13
N ALA A 140 4.14 -33.55 -16.56
CA ALA A 140 4.53 -33.76 -15.17
C ALA A 140 6.00 -33.34 -14.99
N GLY A 141 6.25 -32.31 -14.18
CA GLY A 141 7.59 -31.77 -13.92
C GLY A 141 7.96 -30.48 -14.65
N SER A 142 7.15 -30.00 -15.61
CA SER A 142 7.36 -28.65 -16.15
C SER A 142 7.06 -27.60 -15.08
N GLY A 143 7.84 -26.53 -14.99
CA GLY A 143 7.51 -25.40 -14.10
C GLY A 143 6.22 -24.71 -14.53
N ASP A 144 5.53 -24.06 -13.59
CA ASP A 144 4.26 -23.38 -13.88
C ASP A 144 4.44 -22.27 -14.94
N ALA A 145 5.57 -21.56 -14.90
CA ALA A 145 5.90 -20.55 -15.91
C ALA A 145 5.98 -21.13 -17.33
N GLU A 146 6.62 -22.29 -17.50
CA GLU A 146 6.75 -22.95 -18.81
C GLU A 146 5.40 -23.48 -19.29
N CYS A 147 4.58 -24.00 -18.37
CA CYS A 147 3.23 -24.45 -18.66
C CYS A 147 2.34 -23.31 -19.17
N ILE A 148 2.32 -22.16 -18.49
CA ILE A 148 1.57 -20.98 -18.92
C ILE A 148 2.06 -20.48 -20.29
N GLN A 149 3.39 -20.48 -20.51
CA GLN A 149 3.96 -20.08 -21.79
C GLN A 149 3.50 -20.98 -22.95
N ARG A 150 3.33 -22.29 -22.72
CA ARG A 150 2.83 -23.25 -23.73
C ARG A 150 1.32 -23.14 -23.97
N LEU A 151 0.53 -22.91 -22.93
CA LEU A 151 -0.93 -22.75 -23.03
C LEU A 151 -1.32 -21.49 -23.82
N GLY A 152 -0.42 -20.50 -23.83
CA GLY A 152 -0.66 -19.18 -24.39
C GLY A 152 -1.34 -18.28 -23.36
N LEU A 153 -1.34 -16.97 -23.67
CA LEU A 153 -1.94 -15.93 -22.82
C LEU A 153 -3.46 -15.82 -22.96
N ASP A 154 -4.09 -16.80 -23.61
CA ASP A 154 -5.54 -16.86 -23.74
C ASP A 154 -6.16 -17.16 -22.36
N GLY A 155 -6.79 -16.14 -21.78
CA GLY A 155 -7.45 -16.22 -20.47
C GLY A 155 -8.51 -17.33 -20.35
N SER A 156 -9.01 -17.83 -21.48
CA SER A 156 -9.96 -18.96 -21.54
C SER A 156 -9.33 -20.32 -21.23
N ARG A 157 -8.00 -20.47 -21.33
CA ARG A 157 -7.30 -21.74 -21.14
C ARG A 157 -6.70 -21.93 -19.74
N LEU A 158 -6.41 -20.84 -19.02
CA LEU A 158 -5.97 -20.90 -17.63
C LEU A 158 -6.93 -21.66 -16.68
N PRO A 159 -8.26 -21.47 -16.73
CA PRO A 159 -9.16 -22.13 -15.78
C PRO A 159 -9.21 -23.66 -15.92
N VAL A 160 -8.69 -24.22 -17.02
CA VAL A 160 -8.57 -25.68 -17.20
C VAL A 160 -7.46 -26.27 -16.30
N CYS A 161 -6.42 -25.49 -16.02
CA CYS A 161 -5.25 -25.93 -15.27
C CYS A 161 -5.28 -25.52 -13.79
N TRP A 162 -5.94 -24.42 -13.45
CA TRP A 162 -6.05 -23.93 -12.08
C TRP A 162 -7.52 -23.69 -11.73
N ASP A 163 -7.94 -24.15 -10.55
CA ASP A 163 -9.30 -23.92 -10.07
C ASP A 163 -9.55 -22.41 -9.92
N GLU A 164 -10.56 -21.90 -10.64
CA GLU A 164 -10.96 -20.50 -10.60
C GLU A 164 -11.26 -20.03 -9.18
N ARG A 165 -11.82 -20.90 -8.35
CA ARG A 165 -12.19 -20.55 -6.98
C ARG A 165 -10.95 -20.29 -6.12
N GLU A 166 -9.93 -21.14 -6.24
CA GLU A 166 -8.67 -20.95 -5.53
C GLU A 166 -7.90 -19.74 -6.06
N VAL A 167 -7.83 -19.55 -7.37
CA VAL A 167 -7.16 -18.38 -7.97
C VAL A 167 -7.81 -17.08 -7.51
N ARG A 168 -9.15 -17.01 -7.53
CA ARG A 168 -9.90 -15.84 -7.05
C ARG A 168 -9.70 -15.63 -5.54
N GLY A 169 -9.68 -16.72 -4.76
CA GLY A 169 -9.39 -16.67 -3.32
C GLY A 169 -7.99 -16.13 -3.03
N ASN A 170 -6.97 -16.62 -3.73
CA ASN A 170 -5.59 -16.14 -3.60
C ASN A 170 -5.45 -14.67 -3.99
N GLY A 171 -6.08 -14.27 -5.09
CA GLY A 171 -6.16 -12.87 -5.51
C GLY A 171 -6.77 -11.98 -4.44
N PHE A 172 -7.90 -12.39 -3.85
CA PHE A 172 -8.55 -11.63 -2.77
C PHE A 172 -7.67 -11.53 -1.51
N VAL A 173 -6.98 -12.61 -1.12
CA VAL A 173 -6.06 -12.59 0.02
C VAL A 173 -4.88 -11.63 -0.22
N LEU A 174 -4.27 -11.68 -1.40
CA LEU A 174 -3.21 -10.73 -1.78
C LEU A 174 -3.70 -9.29 -1.73
N LEU A 175 -4.88 -9.03 -2.28
CA LEU A 175 -5.53 -7.73 -2.26
C LEU A 175 -5.72 -7.23 -0.82
N LEU A 176 -6.27 -8.08 0.05
CA LEU A 176 -6.52 -7.74 1.46
C LEU A 176 -5.21 -7.44 2.20
N LEU A 177 -4.19 -8.29 2.04
CA LEU A 177 -2.87 -8.08 2.65
C LEU A 177 -2.24 -6.76 2.19
N TYR A 178 -2.37 -6.44 0.91
CA TYR A 178 -1.89 -5.18 0.34
C TYR A 178 -2.63 -3.97 0.93
N VAL A 179 -3.96 -3.99 0.97
CA VAL A 179 -4.76 -2.90 1.54
C VAL A 179 -4.43 -2.71 3.03
N LEU A 180 -4.26 -3.79 3.78
CA LEU A 180 -3.81 -3.75 5.18
C LEU A 180 -2.41 -3.14 5.31
N LEU A 181 -1.48 -3.49 4.42
CA LEU A 181 -0.13 -2.94 4.43
C LEU A 181 -0.14 -1.43 4.15
N MET A 182 -0.86 -1.01 3.10
CA MET A 182 -0.97 0.39 2.70
C MET A 182 -1.68 1.25 3.75
N SER A 183 -2.76 0.74 4.33
CA SER A 183 -3.46 1.43 5.43
C SER A 183 -2.58 1.54 6.68
N GLY A 184 -1.85 0.49 7.05
CA GLY A 184 -0.93 0.54 8.17
C GLY A 184 0.25 1.49 7.95
N LEU A 185 0.78 1.59 6.72
CA LEU A 185 1.78 2.61 6.36
C LEU A 185 1.21 4.02 6.50
N GLY A 186 -0.03 4.26 6.05
CA GLY A 186 -0.73 5.52 6.29
C GLY A 186 -0.87 5.85 7.78
N ALA A 187 -1.18 4.85 8.60
CA ALA A 187 -1.30 5.02 10.06
C ALA A 187 0.06 5.35 10.70
N LEU A 188 1.14 4.73 10.20
CA LEU A 188 2.50 4.99 10.65
C LEU A 188 2.93 6.43 10.37
N VAL A 189 2.66 6.92 9.15
CA VAL A 189 2.90 8.32 8.79
C VAL A 189 2.08 9.26 9.69
N GLY A 190 0.81 8.92 9.93
CA GLY A 190 -0.05 9.68 10.83
C GLY A 190 0.48 9.79 12.26
N LEU A 191 0.91 8.65 12.83
CA LEU A 191 1.57 8.60 14.14
C LEU A 191 2.85 9.44 14.17
N LEU A 192 3.65 9.39 13.09
CA LEU A 192 4.88 10.18 12.99
C LEU A 192 4.60 11.67 12.95
N VAL A 193 3.56 12.11 12.25
CA VAL A 193 3.11 13.52 12.26
C VAL A 193 2.66 13.94 13.67
N MET A 194 1.91 13.09 14.37
CA MET A 194 1.47 13.35 15.75
C MET A 194 2.64 13.44 16.74
N THR A 195 3.69 12.62 16.59
CA THR A 195 4.87 12.72 17.47
C THR A 195 5.57 14.09 17.35
N ARG A 196 5.65 14.63 16.13
CA ARG A 196 6.36 15.89 15.87
C ARG A 196 5.62 17.12 16.38
N THR A 197 4.29 17.06 16.45
CA THR A 197 3.46 18.20 16.87
C THR A 197 3.29 18.31 18.38
N GLN A 198 3.71 17.31 19.17
CA GLN A 198 3.62 17.42 20.62
C GLN A 198 4.62 18.48 21.14
N PRO A 199 4.14 19.53 21.84
CA PRO A 199 5.03 20.50 22.46
C PRO A 199 5.90 19.78 23.49
N ARG A 200 7.23 19.86 23.33
CA ARG A 200 8.17 19.32 24.32
C ARG A 200 7.76 19.84 25.70
N PRO A 201 7.60 18.98 26.71
CA PRO A 201 7.28 19.44 28.05
C PRO A 201 8.32 20.48 28.44
N ARG A 202 7.89 21.74 28.60
CA ARG A 202 8.78 22.83 29.01
C ARG A 202 9.47 22.35 30.28
N ALA A 203 10.79 22.20 30.21
CA ALA A 203 11.61 21.78 31.34
C ALA A 203 11.14 22.58 32.56
N ARG A 204 10.63 21.87 33.56
CA ARG A 204 10.03 22.45 34.76
C ARG A 204 11.09 23.39 35.32
N LYS A 205 10.89 24.70 35.22
CA LYS A 205 11.83 25.69 35.74
C LYS A 205 12.04 25.32 37.21
N PRO A 206 13.26 24.99 37.66
CA PRO A 206 13.48 24.68 39.06
C PRO A 206 12.95 25.87 39.86
N ARG A 207 11.99 25.60 40.76
CA ARG A 207 11.57 26.60 41.74
C ARG A 207 12.83 26.90 42.54
N GLY A 208 13.40 28.08 42.30
CA GLY A 208 14.51 28.59 43.11
C GLY A 208 14.09 28.56 44.58
N GLN A 209 14.95 27.92 45.38
CA GLN A 209 15.10 28.25 46.79
C GLN A 209 15.84 29.58 46.89
#